data_AF-A0AAU0YWC8-F1
#
_entry.id   AF-A0AAU0YWC8-F1
#
_cell.length_a   1.000
_cell.length_b   1.000
_cell.length_c   1.000
_cell.angle_alpha   90.00
_cell.angle_beta   90.00
_cell.angle_gamma   90.00
#
_symmetry.space_group_name_H-M   'P 1'
#
loop_
_entity.id
_entity.type
_entity.pdbx_description
1 polymer ?
#
loop_
_entity_poly.entity_id
_entity_poly.type
_entity_poly.pdbx_seq_one_letter_code
_entity_poly.pdbx_strand_id
1 'polypeptide(L)'
;MPTSFEGAEATAPLAARSSEVQISSDCWKTSRDSDTESKEEWLAAKRAEEQQAAVEWAQTFDMPPLEGAERALDWGERSRHQLMVSAHAALVIEGPWDEADWAELEEKARSITRAGWWIDQRDMEGTDLLELLDAATESDRGTENPFR
;
A
#
# COMPACT_ATOMS: atom_id res chain seq x y z
N MET A 1 42.29 60.61 -43.26
CA MET A 1 42.08 61.85 -42.48
C MET A 1 40.68 62.37 -42.81
N PRO A 2 39.86 62.85 -41.86
CA PRO A 2 39.82 62.50 -40.43
C PRO A 2 38.38 62.41 -39.85
N THR A 3 38.27 61.92 -38.60
CA THR A 3 37.40 62.37 -37.46
C THR A 3 35.86 62.36 -37.60
N SER A 4 35.02 62.00 -36.64
CA SER A 4 35.07 61.81 -35.17
C SER A 4 33.81 61.01 -34.76
N PHE A 5 33.87 60.01 -33.86
CA PHE A 5 33.77 60.06 -32.39
C PHE A 5 32.32 60.11 -31.83
N GLU A 6 32.14 59.37 -30.73
CA GLU A 6 31.06 59.36 -29.73
C GLU A 6 29.96 58.28 -29.90
N GLY A 7 29.73 57.37 -28.94
CA GLY A 7 30.27 57.29 -27.59
C GLY A 7 30.00 55.97 -26.84
N ALA A 8 30.80 55.83 -25.77
CA ALA A 8 30.60 55.14 -24.50
C ALA A 8 29.88 53.78 -24.47
N GLU A 9 30.66 52.70 -24.45
CA GLU A 9 30.25 51.44 -23.82
C GLU A 9 31.04 51.26 -22.53
N ALA A 10 30.39 51.54 -21.41
CA ALA A 10 30.87 51.20 -20.08
C ALA A 10 29.74 50.49 -19.35
N THR A 11 29.83 49.18 -19.20
CA THR A 11 29.24 48.43 -18.08
C THR A 11 29.99 47.11 -17.94
N ALA A 12 30.72 46.98 -16.84
CA ALA A 12 31.37 45.74 -16.41
C ALA A 12 30.32 44.65 -16.12
N PRO A 13 30.58 43.36 -16.39
CA PRO A 13 29.90 42.32 -15.68
C PRO A 13 30.50 42.20 -14.28
N LEU A 14 29.82 42.82 -13.33
CA LEU A 14 29.94 42.53 -11.90
C LEU A 14 29.75 41.02 -11.71
N ALA A 15 30.71 40.37 -11.05
CA ALA A 15 30.65 38.96 -10.68
C ALA A 15 29.35 38.65 -9.93
N ALA A 16 28.38 38.03 -10.60
CA ALA A 16 27.30 37.33 -9.95
C ALA A 16 27.88 36.01 -9.41
N ARG A 17 28.42 36.11 -8.19
CA ARG A 17 28.73 34.99 -7.31
C ARG A 17 27.54 34.03 -7.33
N SER A 18 27.77 32.75 -7.57
CA SER A 18 26.82 31.70 -7.28
C SER A 18 26.35 31.88 -5.84
N SER A 19 25.09 32.27 -5.68
CA SER A 19 24.40 32.23 -4.40
C SER A 19 24.17 30.76 -4.07
N GLU A 20 25.21 30.08 -3.62
CA GLU A 20 25.05 28.80 -2.94
C GLU A 20 24.13 29.08 -1.75
N VAL A 21 22.89 28.62 -1.86
CA VAL A 21 21.92 28.65 -0.77
C VAL A 21 22.53 27.82 0.36
N GLN A 22 23.14 28.51 1.32
CA GLN A 22 23.62 27.89 2.53
C GLN A 22 22.37 27.56 3.37
N ILE A 23 21.77 26.39 3.12
CA ILE A 23 20.62 25.90 3.88
C ILE A 23 21.10 25.67 5.31
N SER A 24 20.74 26.59 6.21
CA SER A 24 20.99 26.43 7.65
C SER A 24 20.28 25.17 8.13
N SER A 25 20.87 24.47 9.11
CA SER A 25 20.32 23.24 9.69
C SER A 25 18.86 23.39 10.17
N ASP A 26 18.43 24.60 10.50
CA ASP A 26 17.06 24.93 10.91
C ASP A 26 16.06 24.94 9.74
N CYS A 27 16.48 25.49 8.59
CA CYS A 27 15.72 25.45 7.34
C CYS A 27 15.59 24.02 6.81
N TRP A 28 16.62 23.19 7.01
CA TRP A 28 16.58 21.77 6.63
C TRP A 28 15.63 20.96 7.53
N LYS A 29 15.62 21.19 8.85
CA LYS A 29 14.68 20.52 9.77
C LYS A 29 13.24 20.88 9.44
N THR A 30 12.92 22.17 9.36
CA THR A 30 11.55 22.62 9.04
C THR A 30 11.05 22.07 7.70
N SER A 31 11.89 22.11 6.65
CA SER A 31 11.51 21.54 5.35
C SER A 31 11.31 20.03 5.42
N ARG A 32 12.08 19.32 6.24
CA ARG A 32 11.95 17.87 6.42
C ARG A 32 10.74 17.51 7.26
N ASP A 33 10.44 18.27 8.31
CA ASP A 33 9.29 18.07 9.19
C ASP A 33 7.97 18.28 8.42
N SER A 34 7.89 19.31 7.57
CA SER A 34 6.71 19.52 6.70
C SER A 34 6.56 18.44 5.62
N ASP A 35 7.68 17.98 5.02
CA ASP A 35 7.66 16.88 4.05
C ASP A 35 7.23 15.56 4.71
N THR A 36 7.63 15.33 5.96
CA THR A 36 7.16 14.16 6.74
C THR A 36 5.69 14.25 7.10
N GLU A 37 5.19 15.40 7.55
CA GLU A 37 3.77 15.57 7.91
C GLU A 37 2.87 15.35 6.68
N SER A 38 3.19 15.98 5.55
CA SER A 38 2.46 15.78 4.28
C SER A 38 2.51 14.33 3.79
N LYS A 39 3.63 13.63 4.01
CA LYS A 39 3.76 12.21 3.67
C LYS A 39 2.94 11.31 4.60
N GLU A 40 2.90 11.61 5.89
CA GLU A 40 2.10 10.86 6.87
C GLU A 40 0.61 11.02 6.61
N GLU A 41 0.14 12.22 6.29
CA GLU A 41 -1.24 12.48 5.88
C GLU A 41 -1.61 11.72 4.60
N TRP A 42 -0.73 11.75 3.59
CA TRP A 42 -0.92 10.99 2.35
C TRP A 42 -0.97 9.48 2.59
N LEU A 43 -0.07 8.94 3.43
CA LEU A 43 -0.08 7.52 3.80
C LEU A 43 -1.33 7.16 4.61
N ALA A 44 -1.82 8.04 5.48
CA ALA A 44 -3.04 7.81 6.24
C ALA A 44 -4.26 7.78 5.31
N ALA A 45 -4.37 8.74 4.39
CA ALA A 45 -5.42 8.78 3.38
C ALA A 45 -5.40 7.53 2.48
N LYS A 46 -4.21 7.13 2.02
CA LYS A 46 -4.05 5.91 1.21
C LYS A 46 -4.46 4.66 1.96
N ARG A 47 -4.02 4.50 3.22
CA ARG A 47 -4.42 3.35 4.05
C ARG A 47 -5.92 3.32 4.34
N ALA A 48 -6.59 4.47 4.41
CA ALA A 48 -8.04 4.55 4.59
C ALA A 48 -8.80 4.14 3.32
N GLU A 49 -8.31 4.54 2.14
CA GLU A 49 -8.85 4.11 0.84
C GLU A 49 -8.71 2.59 0.66
N GLU A 50 -7.54 2.02 0.94
CA GLU A 50 -7.33 0.57 0.88
C GLU A 50 -8.21 -0.21 1.86
N GLN A 51 -8.48 0.37 3.04
CA GLN A 51 -9.36 -0.25 4.03
C GLN A 51 -10.81 -0.28 3.54
N GLN A 52 -11.29 0.82 2.95
CA GLN A 52 -12.64 0.88 2.39
C GLN A 52 -12.82 -0.16 1.28
N ALA A 53 -11.85 -0.25 0.36
CA ALA A 53 -11.86 -1.27 -0.68
C ALA A 53 -11.91 -2.70 -0.11
N ALA A 54 -11.14 -2.97 0.96
CA ALA A 54 -11.16 -4.27 1.61
C ALA A 54 -12.51 -4.60 2.27
N VAL A 55 -13.16 -3.61 2.89
CA VAL A 55 -14.49 -3.77 3.52
C VAL A 55 -15.58 -3.96 2.47
N GLU A 56 -15.58 -3.16 1.41
CA GLU A 56 -16.55 -3.27 0.31
C GLU A 56 -16.42 -4.60 -0.42
N TRP A 57 -15.19 -5.05 -0.67
CA TRP A 57 -14.92 -6.38 -1.23
C TRP A 57 -15.42 -7.48 -0.29
N ALA A 58 -15.10 -7.40 1.01
CA ALA A 58 -15.54 -8.41 1.97
C ALA A 58 -17.07 -8.54 2.03
N GLN A 59 -17.80 -7.42 1.92
CA GLN A 59 -19.26 -7.43 1.83
C GLN A 59 -19.77 -8.03 0.51
N THR A 60 -19.11 -7.72 -0.60
CA THR A 60 -19.52 -8.19 -1.94
C THR A 60 -19.34 -9.71 -2.10
N PHE A 61 -18.29 -10.26 -1.50
CA PHE A 61 -17.93 -11.69 -1.62
C PHE A 61 -18.28 -12.52 -0.37
N ASP A 62 -19.13 -11.97 0.50
CA ASP A 62 -19.61 -12.61 1.76
C ASP A 62 -18.46 -13.17 2.62
N MET A 63 -17.38 -12.40 2.74
CA MET A 63 -16.21 -12.81 3.50
C MET A 63 -16.46 -12.61 5.00
N PRO A 64 -16.22 -13.62 5.84
CA PRO A 64 -16.48 -13.51 7.26
C PRO A 64 -15.57 -12.46 7.91
N PRO A 65 -16.04 -11.81 9.00
CA PRO A 65 -15.20 -10.90 9.77
C PRO A 65 -14.01 -11.65 10.37
N LEU A 66 -12.85 -10.98 10.43
CA LEU A 66 -11.66 -11.58 11.01
C LEU A 66 -11.70 -11.52 12.54
N GLU A 67 -11.00 -12.47 13.16
CA GLU A 67 -10.86 -12.63 14.61
C GLU A 67 -9.41 -12.33 15.02
N GLY A 68 -9.24 -11.63 16.16
CA GLY A 68 -7.93 -11.29 16.68
C GLY A 68 -7.93 -10.00 17.50
N ALA A 69 -6.73 -9.46 17.73
CA ALA A 69 -6.57 -8.16 18.37
C ALA A 69 -7.12 -7.06 17.44
N GLU A 70 -7.82 -6.06 17.99
CA GLU A 70 -8.44 -4.96 17.22
C GLU A 70 -7.44 -4.28 16.26
N ARG A 71 -6.20 -4.06 16.72
CA ARG A 71 -5.13 -3.49 15.88
C ARG A 71 -4.71 -4.36 14.69
N ALA A 72 -4.94 -5.66 14.77
CA ALA A 72 -4.65 -6.62 13.72
C ALA A 72 -5.83 -6.80 12.76
N LEU A 73 -7.06 -6.39 13.12
CA LEU A 73 -8.24 -6.60 12.27
C LEU A 73 -8.13 -5.80 10.97
N ASP A 74 -7.94 -4.49 11.05
CA ASP A 74 -7.76 -3.63 9.85
C ASP A 74 -6.62 -4.14 8.95
N TRP A 75 -5.48 -4.50 9.56
CA TRP A 75 -4.33 -5.02 8.82
C TRP A 75 -4.62 -6.36 8.18
N GLY A 76 -5.27 -7.28 8.91
CA GLY A 76 -5.66 -8.58 8.40
C GLY A 76 -6.66 -8.49 7.26
N GLU A 77 -7.65 -7.59 7.38
CA GLU A 77 -8.67 -7.39 6.33
C GLU A 77 -8.03 -6.88 5.04
N ARG A 78 -7.11 -5.92 5.16
CA ARG A 78 -6.35 -5.41 4.02
C ARG A 78 -5.44 -6.47 3.41
N SER A 79 -4.67 -7.18 4.24
CA SER A 79 -3.78 -8.25 3.78
C SER A 79 -4.56 -9.36 3.07
N ARG A 80 -5.71 -9.77 3.63
CA ARG A 80 -6.61 -10.73 2.98
C ARG A 80 -7.09 -10.23 1.63
N HIS A 81 -7.60 -9.00 1.56
CA HIS A 81 -8.08 -8.42 0.31
C HIS A 81 -6.97 -8.35 -0.75
N GLN A 82 -5.78 -7.83 -0.39
CA GLN A 82 -4.64 -7.72 -1.31
C GLN A 82 -4.20 -9.09 -1.83
N LEU A 83 -4.08 -10.08 -0.95
CA LEU A 83 -3.65 -11.43 -1.32
C LEU A 83 -4.71 -12.14 -2.19
N MET A 84 -6.00 -11.99 -1.88
CA MET A 84 -7.09 -12.54 -2.69
C MET A 84 -7.18 -11.89 -4.08
N VAL A 85 -7.02 -10.57 -4.17
CA VAL A 85 -6.99 -9.87 -5.46
C VAL A 85 -5.78 -10.29 -6.29
N SER A 86 -4.60 -10.41 -5.65
CA SER A 86 -3.38 -10.89 -6.29
C SER A 86 -3.53 -12.33 -6.80
N ALA A 87 -4.10 -13.22 -5.98
CA ALA A 87 -4.36 -14.60 -6.35
C ALA A 87 -5.34 -14.71 -7.52
N HIS A 88 -6.45 -13.96 -7.49
CA HIS A 88 -7.41 -13.94 -8.59
C HIS A 88 -6.77 -13.45 -9.89
N ALA A 89 -5.96 -12.38 -9.83
CA ALA A 89 -5.24 -11.88 -10.99
C ALA A 89 -4.28 -12.95 -11.57
N ALA A 90 -3.46 -13.57 -10.73
CA ALA A 90 -2.46 -14.54 -11.17
C ALA A 90 -3.04 -15.89 -11.62
N LEU A 91 -4.07 -16.40 -10.95
CA LEU A 91 -4.60 -17.74 -11.17
C LEU A 91 -5.74 -17.77 -12.20
N VAL A 92 -6.64 -16.79 -12.17
CA VAL A 92 -7.87 -16.76 -12.99
C VAL A 92 -7.73 -15.87 -14.23
N ILE A 93 -7.20 -14.65 -14.06
CA ILE A 93 -7.07 -13.70 -15.19
C ILE A 93 -5.88 -14.07 -16.07
N GLU A 94 -4.72 -14.28 -15.46
CA GLU A 94 -3.47 -14.60 -16.16
C GLU A 94 -3.23 -16.12 -16.27
N GLY A 95 -3.78 -16.87 -15.32
CA GLY A 95 -3.61 -18.31 -15.21
C GLY A 95 -4.73 -19.11 -15.87
N PRO A 96 -4.65 -20.44 -15.78
CA PRO A 96 -5.60 -21.34 -16.42
C PRO A 96 -6.81 -21.70 -15.57
N TRP A 97 -6.94 -21.14 -14.36
CA TRP A 97 -8.02 -21.53 -13.44
C TRP A 97 -9.37 -21.05 -13.93
N ASP A 98 -10.37 -21.90 -13.78
CA ASP A 98 -11.75 -21.53 -14.03
C ASP A 98 -12.49 -21.14 -12.73
N GLU A 99 -13.74 -20.71 -12.89
CA GLU A 99 -14.59 -20.26 -11.77
C GLU A 99 -14.77 -21.35 -10.70
N ALA A 100 -14.77 -22.63 -11.07
CA ALA A 100 -14.96 -23.72 -10.12
C ALA A 100 -13.70 -23.94 -9.25
N ASP A 101 -12.52 -23.88 -9.86
CA ASP A 101 -11.25 -23.93 -9.12
C ASP A 101 -11.14 -22.75 -8.15
N TRP A 102 -11.51 -21.54 -8.63
CA TRP A 102 -11.51 -20.34 -7.81
C TRP A 102 -12.49 -20.44 -6.63
N ALA A 103 -13.71 -20.91 -6.87
CA ALA A 103 -14.73 -21.07 -5.84
C ALA A 103 -14.29 -22.01 -4.70
N GLU A 104 -13.53 -23.07 -5.00
CA GLU A 104 -12.97 -23.95 -3.96
C GLU A 104 -11.95 -23.21 -3.08
N LEU A 105 -11.07 -22.42 -3.71
CA LEU A 105 -10.08 -21.61 -2.99
C LEU A 105 -10.77 -20.55 -2.12
N GLU A 106 -11.77 -19.85 -2.65
CA GLU A 106 -12.53 -18.86 -1.89
C GLU A 106 -13.17 -19.49 -0.65
N GLU A 107 -13.72 -20.69 -0.77
CA GLU A 107 -14.33 -21.38 0.36
C GLU A 107 -13.29 -21.73 1.44
N LYS A 108 -12.10 -22.18 1.04
CA LYS A 108 -10.99 -22.39 1.97
C LYS A 108 -10.59 -21.07 2.64
N ALA A 109 -10.51 -19.97 1.88
CA ALA A 109 -10.21 -18.64 2.40
C ALA A 109 -11.28 -18.16 3.41
N ARG A 110 -12.57 -18.39 3.14
CA ARG A 110 -13.66 -18.07 4.08
C ARG A 110 -13.53 -18.82 5.41
N SER A 111 -12.99 -20.04 5.40
CA SER A 111 -12.78 -20.80 6.64
C SER A 111 -11.74 -20.17 7.58
N ILE A 112 -10.81 -19.38 7.06
CA ILE A 112 -9.71 -18.75 7.82
C ILE A 112 -10.11 -17.35 8.29
N THR A 113 -10.51 -17.23 9.55
CA THR A 113 -10.90 -15.94 10.15
C THR A 113 -9.79 -15.31 10.97
N ARG A 114 -8.70 -16.01 11.30
CA ARG A 114 -7.63 -15.45 12.14
C ARG A 114 -6.89 -14.32 11.42
N ALA A 115 -7.05 -13.08 11.90
CA ALA A 115 -6.40 -11.91 11.30
C ALA A 115 -4.87 -12.03 11.27
N GLY A 116 -4.28 -12.60 12.32
CA GLY A 116 -2.83 -12.82 12.41
C GLY A 116 -2.28 -13.74 11.33
N TRP A 117 -3.06 -14.70 10.84
CA TRP A 117 -2.64 -15.61 9.76
C TRP A 117 -2.51 -14.85 8.44
N TRP A 118 -3.52 -14.05 8.08
CA TRP A 118 -3.51 -13.22 6.87
C TRP A 118 -2.37 -12.20 6.86
N ILE A 119 -2.06 -11.61 8.02
CA ILE A 119 -0.94 -10.67 8.15
C ILE A 119 0.40 -11.37 7.92
N ASP A 120 0.56 -12.61 8.37
CA ASP A 120 1.79 -13.39 8.19
C ASP A 120 2.05 -13.69 6.71
N GLN A 121 0.98 -13.92 5.93
CA GLN A 121 1.06 -14.22 4.49
C GLN A 121 1.10 -12.98 3.57
N ARG A 122 1.08 -11.76 4.12
CA ARG A 122 0.89 -10.53 3.33
C ARG A 122 1.96 -10.27 2.25
N ASP A 123 3.16 -10.85 2.43
CA ASP A 123 4.31 -10.70 1.53
C ASP A 123 4.48 -11.91 0.59
N MET A 124 3.51 -12.85 0.60
CA MET A 124 3.49 -14.02 -0.27
C MET A 124 2.87 -13.69 -1.63
N GLU A 125 3.21 -14.48 -2.65
CA GLU A 125 2.63 -14.30 -3.99
C GLU A 125 1.22 -14.89 -4.04
N GLY A 126 0.37 -14.30 -4.89
CA GLY A 126 -1.01 -14.75 -5.05
C GLY A 126 -1.13 -16.21 -5.52
N THR A 127 -0.14 -16.70 -6.27
CA THR A 127 -0.08 -18.10 -6.72
C THR A 127 0.14 -19.10 -5.59
N ASP A 128 0.75 -18.67 -4.48
CA ASP A 128 1.05 -19.52 -3.32
C ASP A 128 -0.17 -19.67 -2.40
N LEU A 129 -1.22 -18.87 -2.59
CA LEU A 129 -2.37 -18.82 -1.69
C LEU A 129 -3.05 -20.17 -1.48
N LEU A 130 -3.18 -21.00 -2.53
CA LEU A 130 -3.77 -22.33 -2.38
C LEU A 130 -2.95 -23.21 -1.43
N GLU A 131 -1.62 -23.21 -1.59
CA GLU A 131 -0.72 -24.00 -0.75
C GLU A 131 -0.76 -23.51 0.71
N LEU A 132 -0.78 -22.19 0.90
CA LEU A 132 -0.90 -21.58 2.22
C LEU A 132 -2.22 -21.97 2.91
N LEU A 133 -3.34 -21.92 2.18
CA LEU A 133 -4.66 -22.30 2.71
C LEU A 133 -4.73 -23.78 3.07
N ASP A 134 -4.07 -24.67 2.30
CA ASP A 134 -4.00 -26.10 2.61
C ASP A 134 -3.15 -26.36 3.85
N ALA A 135 -2.07 -25.59 4.04
CA ALA A 135 -1.22 -25.64 5.22
C ALA A 135 -1.86 -25.02 6.49
N ALA A 136 -2.97 -24.28 6.35
CA ALA A 136 -3.63 -23.62 7.48
C ALA A 136 -4.28 -24.64 8.44
N THR A 137 -4.05 -24.42 9.73
CA THR A 137 -4.46 -25.36 10.78
C THR A 137 -5.86 -25.04 11.32
N GLU A 138 -6.42 -25.95 12.13
CA GLU A 138 -7.68 -25.69 12.85
C GLU A 138 -7.61 -24.44 13.75
N SER A 139 -6.42 -24.03 14.20
CA SER A 139 -6.26 -22.83 15.04
C SER A 139 -6.33 -21.50 14.26
N ASP A 140 -6.27 -21.58 12.94
CA ASP A 140 -6.39 -20.44 12.01
C ASP A 140 -7.83 -20.29 11.49
N ARG A 141 -8.61 -21.37 11.60
CA ARG A 141 -10.04 -21.38 11.33
C ARG A 141 -10.80 -20.73 12.46
N GLY A 142 -11.92 -20.10 12.11
CA GLY A 142 -12.72 -19.41 13.10
C GLY A 142 -13.25 -20.34 14.17
N THR A 143 -13.36 -19.81 15.39
CA THR A 143 -14.07 -20.53 16.44
C THR A 143 -15.51 -20.66 15.98
N GLU A 144 -15.89 -21.87 15.53
CA GLU A 144 -17.29 -22.22 15.29
C GLU A 144 -18.05 -21.90 16.57
N ASN A 145 -18.67 -20.73 16.64
CA ASN A 145 -19.61 -20.42 17.69
C ASN A 145 -20.95 -20.97 17.20
N PRO A 146 -21.42 -22.14 17.70
CA PRO A 146 -22.55 -22.88 17.11
C PRO A 146 -23.92 -22.25 17.41
N PHE A 147 -23.97 -20.96 17.79
CA PHE A 147 -25.18 -20.24 18.19
C PHE A 147 -25.35 -18.92 17.42
N ARG A 148 -25.10 -18.90 16.10
CA ARG A 148 -25.47 -17.77 15.25
C ARG A 148 -26.84 -17.98 14.61
#